data_AF-T1BWV8-F1
#
_entry.id   AF-T1BWV8-F1
#
_cell.length_a   1.000
_cell.length_b   1.000
_cell.length_c   1.000
_cell.angle_alpha   90.00
_cell.angle_beta   90.00
_cell.angle_gamma   90.00
#
_symmetry.space_group_name_H-M   'P 1'
#
loop_
_entity.id
_entity.type
_entity.pdbx_description
1 polymer ?
#
loop_
_entity_poly.entity_id
_entity_poly.type
_entity_poly.pdbx_seq_one_letter_code
_entity_poly.pdbx_strand_id
1 'polypeptide(L)'
;KHVSRTDAPQVLLDFGREVDGRIELRSESNAPAEVTVQYGESAAEALLQPYLGVDPVYIPPHGTAYGPKSAFRYAVIRFTGGRATRFRAIRLDGIAYPVKYRGSFESSSPLLNKMWTIGAYTAHLCMQDDIWDAPKRDR
;
A
#
# COMPACT_ATOMS: atom_id res chain seq x y z
N LYS A 1 23.58 -4.65 -11.44
CA LYS A 1 24.29 -4.97 -10.18
C LYS A 1 23.30 -4.72 -9.06
N HIS A 2 23.14 -5.70 -8.18
CA HIS A 2 22.29 -5.59 -7.01
C HIS A 2 22.93 -4.61 -6.01
N VAL A 3 22.11 -3.79 -5.36
CA VAL A 3 22.51 -2.83 -4.32
C VAL A 3 21.92 -3.30 -3.01
N SER A 4 22.67 -3.16 -1.90
CA SER A 4 22.16 -3.50 -0.59
C SER A 4 20.90 -2.68 -0.26
N ARG A 5 20.01 -3.20 0.60
CA ARG A 5 18.78 -2.50 0.98
C ARG A 5 19.05 -1.14 1.62
N THR A 6 20.14 -1.01 2.38
CA THR A 6 20.52 0.22 3.08
C THR A 6 21.04 1.30 2.13
N ASP A 7 21.62 0.90 1.00
CA ASP A 7 22.20 1.81 0.01
C ASP A 7 21.29 2.02 -1.20
N ALA A 8 20.19 1.25 -1.30
CA ALA A 8 19.25 1.32 -2.40
C ALA A 8 18.44 2.63 -2.35
N PRO A 9 18.26 3.32 -3.49
CA PRO A 9 17.31 4.42 -3.60
C PRO A 9 15.92 3.93 -3.15
N GLN A 10 15.17 4.79 -2.49
CA GLN A 10 13.84 4.46 -1.99
C GLN A 10 12.83 5.58 -2.25
N VAL A 11 11.56 5.20 -2.35
CA VAL A 11 10.43 6.12 -2.23
C VAL A 11 9.53 5.66 -1.10
N LEU A 12 9.07 6.61 -0.29
CA LEU A 12 8.00 6.41 0.68
C LEU A 12 6.74 7.04 0.10
N LEU A 13 5.69 6.24 -0.05
CA LEU A 13 4.38 6.68 -0.51
C LEU A 13 3.47 6.82 0.71
N ASP A 14 2.79 7.97 0.84
CA ASP A 14 1.69 8.18 1.77
C ASP A 14 0.38 8.27 0.98
N PHE A 15 -0.56 7.38 1.24
CA PHE A 15 -1.87 7.35 0.58
C PHE A 15 -2.89 8.32 1.22
N GLY A 16 -2.49 9.05 2.26
CA GLY A 16 -3.30 10.02 2.99
C GLY A 16 -4.29 9.41 3.99
N ARG A 17 -4.61 8.13 3.83
CA ARG A 17 -5.43 7.31 4.73
C ARG A 17 -5.04 5.83 4.61
N GLU A 18 -5.49 5.03 5.57
CA GLU A 18 -5.38 3.58 5.51
C GLU A 18 -6.10 3.05 4.26
N VAL A 19 -5.49 2.13 3.52
CA VAL A 19 -6.09 1.48 2.34
C VAL A 19 -5.89 -0.03 2.45
N ASP A 20 -6.74 -0.81 1.77
CA ASP A 20 -6.52 -2.25 1.58
C ASP A 20 -6.20 -2.51 0.09
N GLY A 21 -5.24 -3.38 -0.17
CA GLY A 21 -4.82 -3.75 -1.51
C GLY A 21 -3.34 -4.09 -1.59
N ARG A 22 -2.69 -3.67 -2.67
CA ARG A 22 -1.25 -3.87 -2.89
C ARG A 22 -0.68 -2.83 -3.81
N ILE A 23 0.65 -2.68 -3.80
CA ILE A 23 1.33 -1.83 -4.78
C ILE A 23 1.42 -2.55 -6.12
N GLU A 24 0.97 -1.87 -7.19
CA GLU A 24 1.23 -2.24 -8.57
C GLU A 24 2.46 -1.48 -9.10
N LEU A 25 3.36 -2.22 -9.72
CA LEU A 25 4.59 -1.73 -10.33
C LEU A 25 4.56 -2.05 -11.82
N ARG A 26 4.40 -1.03 -12.67
CA ARG A 26 4.37 -1.20 -14.12
C ARG A 26 5.66 -0.69 -14.74
N SER A 27 6.45 -1.59 -15.31
CA SER A 27 7.72 -1.28 -15.96
C SER A 27 7.52 -0.65 -17.35
N GLU A 28 8.38 0.31 -17.67
CA GLU A 28 8.61 0.83 -19.04
C GLU A 28 10.05 0.54 -19.49
N SER A 29 10.72 -0.38 -18.81
CA SER A 29 12.12 -0.70 -19.02
C SER A 29 12.27 -1.89 -19.97
N ASN A 30 13.33 -1.85 -20.78
CA ASN A 30 13.73 -2.98 -21.65
C ASN A 30 14.48 -4.09 -20.88
N ALA A 31 14.84 -3.83 -19.62
CA ALA A 31 15.52 -4.77 -18.74
C ALA A 31 14.67 -5.00 -17.47
N PRO A 32 14.82 -6.16 -16.81
CA PRO A 32 14.10 -6.42 -15.57
C PRO A 32 14.58 -5.51 -14.45
N ALA A 33 13.73 -5.36 -13.44
CA ALA A 33 14.02 -4.64 -12.22
C ALA A 33 13.70 -5.50 -11.00
N GLU A 34 14.40 -5.20 -9.91
CA GLU A 34 14.19 -5.82 -8.61
C GLU A 34 13.93 -4.70 -7.61
N VAL A 35 12.86 -4.84 -6.85
CA VAL A 35 12.54 -3.93 -5.76
C VAL A 35 12.22 -4.72 -4.50
N THR A 36 12.25 -4.06 -3.35
CA THR A 36 11.60 -4.55 -2.14
C THR A 36 10.42 -3.65 -1.78
N VAL A 37 9.32 -4.25 -1.33
CA VAL A 37 8.12 -3.55 -0.87
C VAL A 37 7.95 -3.80 0.63
N GLN A 38 7.63 -2.75 1.37
CA GLN A 38 7.33 -2.78 2.80
C GLN A 38 6.09 -1.91 3.06
N TYR A 39 5.26 -2.30 4.02
CA TYR A 39 4.03 -1.60 4.34
C TYR A 39 3.93 -1.23 5.82
N GLY A 40 3.19 -0.14 6.11
CA GLY A 40 2.88 0.29 7.47
C GLY A 40 1.62 1.14 7.55
N GLU A 41 0.93 1.06 8.68
CA GLU A 41 -0.16 1.98 9.05
C GLU A 41 0.43 3.35 9.42
N SER A 42 1.72 3.37 9.81
CA SER A 42 2.53 4.57 10.01
C SER A 42 3.82 4.55 9.19
N ALA A 43 4.39 5.73 8.91
CA ALA A 43 5.66 5.86 8.22
C ALA A 43 6.81 5.18 8.99
N ALA A 44 6.81 5.29 10.32
CA ALA A 44 7.81 4.67 11.19
C ALA A 44 7.74 3.14 11.10
N GLU A 45 6.54 2.56 11.13
CA GLU A 45 6.35 1.13 10.96
C GLU A 45 6.86 0.65 9.60
N ALA A 46 6.46 1.32 8.50
CA ALA A 46 6.87 0.94 7.15
C ALA A 46 8.40 0.97 6.96
N LEU A 47 9.09 1.91 7.61
CA LEU A 47 10.54 2.09 7.49
C LEU A 47 11.35 1.18 8.42
N LEU A 48 10.94 1.04 9.68
CA LEU A 48 11.76 0.47 10.75
C LEU A 48 11.38 -0.96 11.12
N GLN A 49 10.07 -1.25 11.17
CA GLN A 49 9.53 -2.50 11.71
C GLN A 49 8.28 -2.92 10.93
N PRO A 50 8.42 -3.22 9.63
CA PRO A 50 7.26 -3.59 8.82
C PRO A 50 6.71 -4.94 9.31
N TYR A 51 5.45 -4.95 9.77
CA TYR A 51 4.82 -6.14 10.31
C TYR A 51 4.86 -7.34 9.35
N LEU A 52 4.64 -7.12 8.05
CA LEU A 52 4.68 -8.17 7.02
C LEU A 52 6.10 -8.48 6.53
N GLY A 53 7.12 -7.78 7.04
CA GLY A 53 8.50 -7.95 6.62
C GLY A 53 8.85 -7.14 5.37
N VAL A 54 9.81 -7.67 4.61
CA VAL A 54 10.37 -7.01 3.42
C VAL A 54 10.24 -7.95 2.24
N ASP A 55 9.33 -7.62 1.33
CA ASP A 55 8.95 -8.50 0.23
C ASP A 55 9.73 -8.16 -1.04
N PRO A 56 10.57 -9.08 -1.56
CA PRO A 56 11.21 -8.89 -2.84
C PRO A 56 10.20 -9.04 -3.98
N VAL A 57 10.25 -8.12 -4.95
CA VAL A 57 9.39 -8.13 -6.13
C VAL A 57 10.26 -8.02 -7.38
N TYR A 58 10.20 -9.05 -8.22
CA TYR A 58 10.80 -9.06 -9.55
C TYR A 58 9.81 -8.47 -10.56
N ILE A 59 10.28 -7.53 -11.37
CA ILE A 59 9.46 -6.86 -12.39
C ILE A 59 10.07 -7.16 -13.77
N PRO A 60 9.35 -7.89 -14.65
CA PRO A 60 9.85 -8.18 -15.99
C PRO A 60 9.87 -6.92 -16.88
N PRO A 61 10.69 -6.90 -17.95
CA PRO A 61 10.67 -5.83 -18.96
C PRO A 61 9.26 -5.59 -19.48
N HIS A 62 8.82 -4.32 -19.54
CA HIS A 62 7.47 -3.92 -19.98
C HIS A 62 6.30 -4.62 -19.27
N GLY A 63 6.56 -5.29 -18.15
CA GLY A 63 5.57 -6.05 -17.40
C GLY A 63 4.99 -5.31 -16.21
N THR A 64 4.02 -5.96 -15.58
CA THR A 64 3.42 -5.52 -14.32
C THR A 64 3.72 -6.54 -13.24
N ALA A 65 4.15 -6.07 -12.08
CA ALA A 65 4.32 -6.87 -10.87
C ALA A 65 3.54 -6.26 -9.72
N TYR A 66 3.31 -7.06 -8.68
CA TYR A 66 2.52 -6.67 -7.53
C TYR A 66 3.27 -6.99 -6.25
N GLY A 67 3.18 -6.09 -5.27
CA GLY A 67 3.54 -6.39 -3.89
C GLY A 67 2.55 -7.37 -3.25
N PRO A 68 2.80 -7.79 -1.99
CA PRO A 68 1.85 -8.58 -1.23
C PRO A 68 0.55 -7.80 -0.98
N LYS A 69 -0.54 -8.51 -0.66
CA LYS A 69 -1.81 -7.89 -0.26
C LYS A 69 -1.78 -7.50 1.22
N SER A 70 -2.17 -6.27 1.53
CA SER A 70 -2.24 -5.76 2.90
C SER A 70 -3.14 -4.55 3.03
N ALA A 71 -3.56 -4.29 4.26
CA ALA A 71 -3.91 -2.95 4.68
C ALA A 71 -2.65 -2.16 5.09
N PHE A 72 -2.56 -0.92 4.61
CA PHE A 72 -1.50 0.04 4.94
C PHE A 72 -1.92 1.47 4.58
N ARG A 73 -1.28 2.48 5.19
CA ARG A 73 -1.30 3.87 4.70
C ARG A 73 0.00 4.25 4.00
N TYR A 74 1.10 3.62 4.40
CA TYR A 74 2.44 3.93 3.91
C TYR A 74 3.06 2.71 3.23
N ALA A 75 3.72 2.93 2.10
CA ALA A 75 4.49 1.91 1.41
C ALA A 75 5.91 2.41 1.11
N VAL A 76 6.92 1.61 1.44
CA VAL A 76 8.31 1.86 1.07
C VAL A 76 8.68 0.93 -0.08
N ILE A 77 9.15 1.52 -1.17
CA ILE A 77 9.67 0.79 -2.32
C ILE A 77 11.15 1.11 -2.44
N ARG A 78 12.00 0.09 -2.42
CA ARG A 78 13.46 0.23 -2.55
C ARG A 78 13.92 -0.42 -3.83
N PHE A 79 14.70 0.28 -4.62
CA PHE A 79 15.16 -0.18 -5.93
C PHE A 79 16.51 -0.90 -5.78
N THR A 80 16.44 -2.21 -5.52
CA THR A 80 17.62 -3.04 -5.21
C THR A 80 18.32 -3.58 -6.47
N GLY A 81 17.66 -3.59 -7.62
CA GLY A 81 18.25 -4.03 -8.89
C GLY A 81 17.65 -3.33 -10.13
N GLY A 82 18.50 -3.17 -11.15
CA GLY A 82 18.19 -2.44 -12.38
C GLY A 82 18.79 -1.03 -12.37
N ARG A 83 19.81 -0.80 -13.22
CA ARG A 83 20.62 0.44 -13.20
C ARG A 83 19.92 1.66 -13.79
N ALA A 84 18.77 1.48 -14.45
CA ALA A 84 18.04 2.52 -15.16
C ALA A 84 16.56 2.13 -15.30
N THR A 85 15.95 1.66 -14.21
CA THR A 85 14.55 1.23 -14.23
C THR A 85 13.64 2.43 -14.39
N ARG A 86 12.89 2.47 -15.49
CA ARG A 86 11.74 3.35 -15.69
C ARG A 86 10.46 2.61 -15.35
N PHE A 87 9.60 3.29 -14.62
CA PHE A 87 8.26 2.85 -14.31
C PHE A 87 7.26 3.72 -15.07
N ARG A 88 6.34 3.07 -15.78
CA ARG A 88 5.18 3.74 -16.35
C ARG A 88 4.21 4.16 -15.24
N ALA A 89 4.08 3.34 -14.19
CA ALA A 89 3.25 3.64 -13.04
C ALA A 89 3.75 2.90 -11.79
N ILE A 90 3.60 3.56 -10.65
CA ILE A 90 3.63 2.96 -9.33
C ILE A 90 2.34 3.43 -8.66
N ARG A 91 1.41 2.52 -8.36
CA ARG A 91 0.08 2.87 -7.86
C ARG A 91 -0.48 1.85 -6.88
N LEU A 92 -1.55 2.22 -6.19
CA LEU A 92 -2.37 1.29 -5.43
C LEU A 92 -3.26 0.48 -6.39
N ASP A 93 -3.17 -0.84 -6.30
CA ASP A 93 -4.19 -1.79 -6.74
C ASP A 93 -5.09 -2.06 -5.52
N GLY A 94 -6.12 -1.23 -5.38
CA GLY A 94 -6.97 -1.17 -4.19
C GLY A 94 -8.04 -2.26 -4.19
N ILE A 95 -8.26 -2.85 -3.02
CA ILE A 95 -9.26 -3.90 -2.78
C ILE A 95 -10.25 -3.36 -1.76
N ALA A 96 -11.53 -3.44 -2.06
CA ALA A 96 -12.60 -3.04 -1.15
C ALA A 96 -13.87 -3.80 -1.50
N TYR A 97 -14.62 -4.23 -0.48
CA TYR A 97 -15.93 -4.83 -0.68
C TYR A 97 -16.90 -3.80 -1.28
N PRO A 98 -17.71 -4.14 -2.30
CA PRO A 98 -18.43 -3.15 -3.11
C PRO A 98 -19.72 -2.64 -2.44
N VAL A 99 -19.63 -2.08 -1.24
CA VAL A 99 -20.77 -1.50 -0.53
C VAL A 99 -21.13 -0.10 -1.01
N LYS A 100 -22.43 0.22 -0.90
CA LYS A 100 -22.96 1.56 -1.09
C LYS A 100 -23.20 2.20 0.27
N TYR A 101 -22.64 3.38 0.50
CA TYR A 101 -22.92 4.18 1.69
C TYR A 101 -24.36 4.69 1.64
N ARG A 102 -25.24 4.10 2.45
CA ARG A 102 -26.66 4.50 2.58
C ARG A 102 -26.91 5.43 3.77
N GLY A 103 -26.12 5.26 4.83
CA GLY A 103 -26.15 6.15 5.99
C GLY A 103 -25.32 7.40 5.74
N SER A 104 -25.76 8.52 6.29
CA SER A 104 -25.00 9.78 6.34
C SER A 104 -25.20 10.43 7.70
N PHE A 105 -24.24 11.25 8.10
CA PHE A 105 -24.31 12.04 9.33
C PHE A 105 -23.63 13.38 9.08
N GLU A 106 -24.29 14.44 9.52
CA GLU A 106 -23.73 15.79 9.53
C GLU A 106 -24.22 16.52 10.77
N SER A 107 -23.31 17.29 11.37
CA SER A 107 -23.58 18.13 12.53
C SER A 107 -22.85 19.45 12.39
N SER A 108 -23.16 20.40 13.28
CA SER A 108 -22.43 21.67 13.39
C SER A 108 -21.00 21.53 13.91
N SER A 109 -20.60 20.35 14.41
CA SER A 109 -19.25 20.07 14.90
C SER A 109 -18.42 19.38 13.81
N PRO A 110 -17.40 20.06 13.24
CA PRO A 110 -16.53 19.44 12.24
C PRO A 110 -15.80 18.21 12.77
N LEU A 111 -15.52 18.16 14.08
CA LEU A 111 -14.84 17.03 14.70
C LEU A 111 -15.74 15.79 14.74
N LEU A 112 -17.04 15.93 15.04
CA LEU A 112 -17.98 14.80 15.01
C LEU A 112 -18.17 14.28 13.58
N ASN A 113 -18.25 15.16 12.60
CA ASN A 113 -18.36 14.78 11.18
C ASN A 113 -17.12 13.99 10.73
N LYS A 114 -15.93 14.40 11.19
CA LYS A 114 -14.67 13.67 10.97
C LYS A 114 -14.68 12.30 11.65
N MET A 115 -15.11 12.20 12.90
CA MET A 115 -15.21 10.93 13.63
C MET A 115 -16.15 9.95 12.92
N TRP A 116 -17.33 10.42 12.49
CA TRP A 116 -18.27 9.59 11.73
C TRP A 116 -17.66 9.08 10.42
N THR A 117 -17.01 9.97 9.66
CA THR A 117 -16.37 9.60 8.39
C THR A 117 -15.27 8.55 8.60
N ILE A 118 -14.45 8.71 9.64
CA ILE A 118 -13.41 7.74 10.00
C ILE A 118 -14.06 6.41 10.38
N GLY A 119 -15.05 6.39 11.26
CA GLY A 119 -15.72 5.16 11.69
C GLY A 119 -16.38 4.40 10.53
N ALA A 120 -17.09 5.11 9.66
CA ALA A 120 -17.70 4.52 8.47
C ALA A 120 -16.67 3.98 7.48
N TYR A 121 -15.52 4.65 7.35
CA TYR A 121 -14.42 4.19 6.49
C TYR A 121 -13.69 2.98 7.08
N THR A 122 -13.39 3.00 8.39
CA THR A 122 -12.77 1.86 9.09
C THR A 122 -13.65 0.62 9.00
N ALA A 123 -14.96 0.75 9.23
CA ALA A 123 -15.89 -0.37 9.08
C ALA A 123 -15.85 -0.96 7.67
N HIS A 124 -15.74 -0.12 6.63
CA HIS A 124 -15.64 -0.57 5.25
C HIS A 124 -14.29 -1.23 4.94
N LEU A 125 -13.16 -0.76 5.50
CA LEU A 125 -11.87 -1.46 5.36
C LEU A 125 -11.93 -2.88 5.93
N CYS A 126 -12.68 -3.07 7.01
CA CYS A 126 -12.94 -4.38 7.62
C CYS A 126 -13.99 -5.23 6.87
N MET A 127 -14.63 -4.70 5.81
CA MET A 127 -15.51 -5.48 4.94
C MET A 127 -14.69 -6.06 3.78
N GLN A 128 -14.52 -7.37 3.78
CA GLN A 128 -13.91 -8.14 2.69
C GLN A 128 -14.88 -9.27 2.29
N ASP A 129 -14.38 -10.47 1.99
CA ASP A 129 -15.25 -11.64 1.82
C ASP A 129 -15.99 -12.00 3.12
N ASP A 130 -15.40 -11.62 4.27
CA ASP A 130 -15.98 -11.66 5.62
C ASP A 130 -15.87 -10.28 6.29
N ILE A 131 -16.37 -10.15 7.53
CA ILE A 131 -16.14 -8.98 8.37
C ILE A 131 -14.96 -9.27 9.30
N TRP A 132 -13.87 -8.55 9.12
CA TRP A 132 -12.65 -8.68 9.93
C TRP A 132 -12.66 -7.73 11.13
N ASP A 133 -11.93 -8.08 12.19
CA ASP A 133 -11.70 -7.20 13.32
C ASP A 133 -10.73 -6.05 12.95
N ALA A 134 -9.72 -6.36 12.13
CA ALA A 134 -8.78 -5.41 11.57
C ALA A 134 -8.38 -5.79 10.13
N PRO A 135 -8.10 -4.81 9.24
CA PRO A 135 -7.80 -5.10 7.84
C PRO A 135 -6.35 -5.58 7.62
N LYS A 136 -5.46 -5.32 8.58
CA LYS A 136 -4.03 -5.65 8.46
C LYS A 136 -3.62 -6.98 9.07
N ARG A 137 -4.22 -7.39 10.18
CA ARG A 137 -3.82 -8.58 10.96
C ARG A 137 -5.00 -9.52 11.07
N ASP A 138 -4.71 -10.78 11.38
CA ASP A 138 -5.73 -11.77 11.77
C ASP A 138 -6.84 -12.01 10.72
N ARG A 139 -6.44 -11.91 9.44
CA ARG A 139 -7.28 -12.05 8.24
C ARG A 139 -7.53 -13.49 7.84
#